data_AF-A0A0F6IJG8-F1
#
_entry.id   AF-A0A0F6IJG8-F1
#
_cell.length_a   1.000
_cell.length_b   1.000
_cell.length_c   1.000
_cell.angle_alpha   90.00
_cell.angle_beta   90.00
_cell.angle_gamma   90.00
#
_symmetry.space_group_name_H-M   'P 1'
#
loop_
_entity.id
_entity.type
_entity.pdbx_description
1 polymer ?
#
loop_
_entity_poly.entity_id
_entity_poly.type
_entity_poly.pdbx_seq_one_letter_code
_entity_poly.pdbx_strand_id
1 'polypeptide(L)'
;MPQPPSQQLLWTAPDTKLPKKLTNVIPVLFEQGLADPRGLEYRSIVVRVGSVWGSSHTIQTRGWVIDSFYAIGWNGLVYPVISIGEKQNLRSDILSIVSKDKKERAEYEKKYPGETINRSRYSYSAFPEDRALSEKSLLPLKVALFLRLHEVELAETLWKSLDLFDTDENETSFKDPYLLLIQDLVWAHFDRAVCAHMRGDTVSRLQVRVFCLNFRKQWT
;
A
#
# COMPACT_ATOMS: atom_id res chain seq x y z
N MET A 1 -4.56 -11.41 14.54
CA MET A 1 -3.42 -11.54 13.59
C MET A 1 -2.13 -11.21 14.34
N PRO A 2 -0.98 -11.82 13.99
CA PRO A 2 0.29 -11.48 14.63
C PRO A 2 0.66 -10.03 14.31
N GLN A 3 1.30 -9.39 15.28
CA GLN A 3 1.86 -8.06 15.09
C GLN A 3 3.28 -8.20 14.55
N PRO A 4 3.68 -7.44 13.51
CA PRO A 4 5.05 -7.46 13.02
C PRO A 4 6.05 -7.09 14.13
N PRO A 5 7.25 -7.70 14.16
CA PRO A 5 8.24 -7.48 15.22
C PRO A 5 8.63 -6.00 15.41
N SER A 6 8.65 -5.24 14.31
CA SER A 6 9.09 -3.84 14.31
C SER A 6 7.96 -2.82 14.54
N GLN A 7 6.71 -3.26 14.71
CA GLN A 7 5.54 -2.38 14.72
C GLN A 7 5.61 -1.28 15.81
N GLN A 8 6.16 -1.60 16.98
CA GLN A 8 6.29 -0.68 18.11
C GLN A 8 7.70 -0.12 18.28
N LEU A 9 8.64 -0.51 17.41
CA LEU A 9 9.99 0.01 17.48
C LEU A 9 10.01 1.44 16.98
N LEU A 10 10.77 2.28 17.69
CA LEU A 10 11.02 3.66 17.28
C LEU A 10 11.49 3.70 15.82
N TRP A 11 11.05 4.73 15.12
CA TRP A 11 11.42 4.97 13.74
C TRP A 11 11.77 6.44 13.57
N THR A 12 12.93 6.69 13.00
CA THR A 12 13.39 8.03 12.65
C THR A 12 13.20 8.20 11.15
N ALA A 13 12.50 9.26 10.75
CA ALA A 13 12.31 9.55 9.34
C ALA A 13 13.67 9.72 8.65
N PRO A 14 13.92 9.05 7.52
CA PRO A 14 15.15 9.25 6.76
C PRO A 14 15.17 10.64 6.12
N ASP A 15 16.37 11.14 5.81
CA ASP A 15 16.52 12.34 5.00
C ASP A 15 16.06 12.07 3.57
N THR A 16 15.22 12.96 3.02
CA THR A 16 14.57 12.78 1.72
C THR A 16 14.18 14.12 1.11
N LYS A 17 14.07 14.14 -0.22
CA LYS A 17 13.56 15.25 -1.02
C LYS A 17 12.03 15.30 -1.10
N LEU A 18 11.34 14.31 -0.51
CA LEU A 18 9.88 14.28 -0.49
C LEU A 18 9.30 15.43 0.37
N PRO A 19 8.06 15.88 0.09
CA PRO A 19 7.44 16.96 0.86
C PRO A 19 7.36 16.62 2.36
N LYS A 20 7.70 17.58 3.23
CA LYS A 20 7.62 17.38 4.69
C LYS A 20 6.22 16.96 5.17
N LYS A 21 5.16 17.44 4.50
CA LYS A 21 3.77 17.01 4.77
C LYS A 21 3.60 15.50 4.60
N LEU A 22 4.24 14.90 3.59
CA LEU A 22 4.23 13.46 3.37
C LEU A 22 5.04 12.71 4.42
N THR A 23 6.25 13.17 4.75
CA THR A 23 7.10 12.47 5.73
C THR A 23 6.50 12.48 7.14
N ASN A 24 5.83 13.57 7.51
CA ASN A 24 5.21 13.74 8.82
C ASN A 24 4.02 12.81 9.07
N VAL A 25 3.34 12.36 8.00
CA VAL A 25 2.15 11.50 8.13
C VAL A 25 2.51 10.02 8.19
N ILE A 26 3.73 9.65 7.83
CA ILE A 26 4.18 8.25 7.80
C ILE A 26 4.02 7.58 9.18
N PRO A 27 4.51 8.13 10.31
CA PRO A 27 4.34 7.51 11.62
C PRO A 27 2.86 7.25 11.96
N VAL A 28 1.98 8.21 11.63
CA VAL A 28 0.54 8.14 11.90
C VAL A 28 -0.11 6.96 11.18
N LEU A 29 0.28 6.67 9.94
CA LEU A 29 -0.25 5.52 9.19
C LEU A 29 0.09 4.17 9.86
N PHE A 30 1.31 4.03 10.39
CA PHE A 30 1.73 2.81 11.12
C PHE A 30 1.02 2.68 12.47
N GLU A 31 0.77 3.79 13.16
CA GLU A 31 -0.07 3.81 14.36
C GLU A 31 -1.53 3.44 14.03
N GLN A 32 -2.04 3.84 12.87
CA GLN A 32 -3.42 3.60 12.45
C GLN A 32 -3.67 2.19 11.89
N GLY A 33 -2.63 1.38 11.65
CA GLY A 33 -2.81 -0.03 11.29
C GLY A 33 -2.02 -0.50 10.08
N LEU A 34 -1.21 0.38 9.45
CA LEU A 34 -0.24 -0.06 8.46
C LEU A 34 0.83 -0.93 9.13
N ALA A 35 1.02 -2.14 8.62
CA ALA A 35 1.94 -3.11 9.19
C ALA A 35 3.41 -2.75 8.86
N ASP A 36 4.29 -2.77 9.86
CA ASP A 36 5.71 -2.42 9.73
C ASP A 36 6.55 -3.60 9.19
N PRO A 37 7.10 -3.50 7.98
CA PRO A 37 7.87 -4.58 7.35
C PRO A 37 9.36 -4.61 7.75
N ARG A 38 9.84 -3.70 8.59
CA ARG A 38 11.28 -3.62 8.93
C ARG A 38 11.77 -4.93 9.56
N GLY A 39 12.89 -5.42 9.04
CA GLY A 39 13.55 -6.65 9.52
C GLY A 39 12.94 -7.95 8.97
N LEU A 40 11.92 -7.87 8.11
CA LEU A 40 11.27 -9.05 7.52
C LEU A 40 11.82 -9.41 6.14
N GLU A 41 11.79 -10.69 5.81
CA GLU A 41 12.22 -11.18 4.50
C GLU A 41 11.17 -10.92 3.41
N TYR A 42 11.59 -10.33 2.31
CA TYR A 42 10.75 -10.13 1.13
C TYR A 42 10.75 -11.39 0.24
N ARG A 43 9.62 -12.09 0.14
CA ARG A 43 9.49 -13.37 -0.57
C ARG A 43 8.22 -13.43 -1.42
N SER A 44 8.16 -14.42 -2.32
CA SER A 44 6.90 -14.73 -3.01
C SER A 44 5.95 -15.39 -2.01
N ILE A 45 4.67 -15.02 -2.06
CA ILE A 45 3.62 -15.54 -1.18
C ILE A 45 2.39 -15.87 -1.99
N VAL A 46 1.65 -16.87 -1.53
CA VAL A 46 0.32 -17.19 -2.04
C VAL A 46 -0.70 -16.86 -0.97
N VAL A 47 -1.69 -16.05 -1.30
CA VAL A 47 -2.70 -15.55 -0.35
C VAL A 47 -4.10 -15.65 -0.94
N ARG A 48 -5.09 -15.79 -0.06
CA ARG A 48 -6.50 -15.69 -0.44
C ARG A 48 -6.96 -14.24 -0.34
N VAL A 49 -7.53 -13.75 -1.43
CA VAL A 49 -8.13 -12.41 -1.57
C VAL A 49 -9.63 -12.53 -1.83
N GLY A 50 -10.35 -11.44 -1.60
CA GLY A 50 -11.76 -11.28 -1.93
C GLY A 50 -12.03 -9.96 -2.63
N SER A 51 -13.31 -9.76 -2.96
CA SER A 51 -13.85 -8.50 -3.42
C SER A 51 -15.24 -8.34 -2.84
N VAL A 52 -15.56 -7.18 -2.27
CA VAL A 52 -16.93 -6.85 -1.84
C VAL A 52 -17.96 -6.93 -2.96
N TRP A 53 -17.51 -6.96 -4.22
CA TRP A 53 -18.35 -7.07 -5.42
C TRP A 53 -18.30 -8.45 -6.07
N GLY A 54 -17.65 -9.44 -5.47
CA GLY A 54 -17.38 -10.71 -6.13
C GLY A 54 -17.04 -11.86 -5.19
N SER A 55 -16.33 -12.85 -5.73
CA SER A 55 -15.93 -14.06 -5.02
C SER A 55 -14.49 -13.97 -4.53
N SER A 56 -14.13 -14.86 -3.59
CA SER A 56 -12.75 -15.02 -3.16
C SER A 56 -11.97 -15.94 -4.10
N HIS A 57 -10.70 -15.62 -4.32
CA HIS A 57 -9.78 -16.46 -5.06
C HIS A 57 -8.37 -16.36 -4.47
N THR A 58 -7.45 -17.19 -4.98
CA THR A 58 -6.06 -17.22 -4.55
C THR A 58 -5.19 -16.51 -5.57
N ILE A 59 -4.25 -15.69 -5.10
CA ILE A 59 -3.26 -15.05 -5.94
C ILE A 59 -1.85 -15.39 -5.45
N GLN A 60 -0.90 -15.43 -6.38
CA GLN A 60 0.51 -15.38 -6.07
C GLN A 60 1.00 -13.94 -6.23
N THR A 61 1.68 -13.44 -5.20
CA THR A 61 2.28 -12.11 -5.18
C THR A 61 3.56 -12.14 -4.35
N ARG A 62 3.98 -10.98 -3.85
CA ARG A 62 5.17 -10.79 -3.03
C ARG A 62 4.80 -10.01 -1.78
N GLY A 63 5.51 -10.27 -0.69
CA GLY A 63 5.27 -9.61 0.58
C GLY A 63 6.38 -9.89 1.58
N TRP A 64 6.22 -9.35 2.78
CA TRP A 64 7.20 -9.47 3.86
C TRP A 64 6.76 -10.54 4.85
N VAL A 65 7.51 -11.63 4.94
CA VAL A 65 7.17 -12.79 5.77
C VAL A 65 7.38 -12.47 7.24
N ILE A 66 6.34 -12.67 8.06
CA ILE A 66 6.40 -12.52 9.52
C ILE A 66 6.83 -13.86 10.14
N ASP A 67 6.17 -14.93 9.74
CA ASP A 67 6.43 -16.31 10.19
C ASP A 67 5.96 -17.31 9.12
N SER A 68 5.88 -18.60 9.45
CA SER A 68 5.45 -19.66 8.51
C SER A 68 4.01 -19.53 8.01
N PHE A 69 3.17 -18.71 8.63
CA PHE A 69 1.74 -18.60 8.38
C PHE A 69 1.28 -17.19 8.00
N TYR A 70 2.11 -16.17 8.20
CA TYR A 70 1.70 -14.79 7.98
C TYR A 70 2.74 -13.95 7.22
N ALA A 71 2.24 -13.04 6.40
CA ALA A 71 3.05 -12.04 5.69
C ALA A 71 2.31 -10.70 5.59
N ILE A 72 3.06 -9.62 5.46
CA ILE A 72 2.56 -8.28 5.15
C ILE A 72 2.46 -8.15 3.63
N GLY A 73 1.30 -7.72 3.15
CA GLY A 73 1.04 -7.43 1.75
C GLY A 73 1.43 -6.01 1.33
N TRP A 74 1.39 -5.74 0.03
CA TRP A 74 1.70 -4.43 -0.54
C TRP A 74 0.75 -3.29 -0.16
N ASN A 75 -0.46 -3.62 0.29
CA ASN A 75 -1.43 -2.70 0.89
C ASN A 75 -1.17 -2.48 2.40
N GLY A 76 -0.09 -3.06 2.94
CA GLY A 76 0.33 -2.93 4.32
C GLY A 76 -0.56 -3.62 5.36
N LEU A 77 -1.39 -4.58 4.95
CA LEU A 77 -2.13 -5.45 5.87
C LEU A 77 -1.43 -6.80 6.05
N VAL A 78 -1.72 -7.48 7.15
CA VAL A 78 -1.24 -8.84 7.44
C VAL A 78 -2.19 -9.88 6.83
N TYR A 79 -1.62 -10.90 6.21
CA TYR A 79 -2.31 -11.98 5.52
C TYR A 79 -1.89 -13.34 6.06
N PRO A 80 -2.84 -14.26 6.31
CA PRO A 80 -2.53 -15.67 6.34
C PRO A 80 -2.02 -16.08 4.95
N VAL A 81 -0.86 -16.74 4.90
CA VAL A 81 -0.29 -17.26 3.66
C VAL A 81 -0.64 -18.73 3.49
N ILE A 82 -0.94 -19.11 2.26
CA ILE A 82 -1.16 -20.50 1.84
C ILE A 82 0.19 -21.17 1.61
N SER A 83 1.13 -20.45 1.00
CA SER A 83 2.51 -20.89 0.81
C SER A 83 3.47 -19.71 0.71
N ILE A 84 4.73 -19.98 1.04
CA ILE A 84 5.85 -19.05 0.95
C ILE A 84 6.85 -19.64 -0.04
N GLY A 85 7.20 -18.86 -1.06
CA GLY A 85 8.15 -19.22 -2.10
C GLY A 85 9.51 -18.56 -1.91
N GLU A 86 10.24 -18.42 -3.00
CA GLU A 86 11.61 -17.92 -3.01
C GLU A 86 11.75 -16.46 -2.58
N LYS A 87 12.95 -16.11 -2.09
CA LYS A 87 13.33 -14.73 -1.79
C LYS A 87 13.26 -13.89 -3.07
N GLN A 88 12.72 -12.68 -2.96
CA GLN A 88 12.49 -11.78 -4.08
C GLN A 88 13.35 -10.52 -3.95
N ASN A 89 13.49 -9.79 -5.06
CA ASN A 89 14.25 -8.55 -5.10
C ASN A 89 13.28 -7.35 -5.14
N LEU A 90 13.13 -6.69 -3.99
CA LEU A 90 12.27 -5.53 -3.83
C LEU A 90 12.60 -4.41 -4.83
N ARG A 91 13.89 -4.08 -5.00
CA ARG A 91 14.35 -3.02 -5.89
C ARG A 91 13.97 -3.29 -7.35
N SER A 92 14.16 -4.53 -7.80
CA SER A 92 13.81 -4.96 -9.16
C SER A 92 12.33 -4.74 -9.46
N ASP A 93 11.47 -5.01 -8.48
CA ASP A 93 10.02 -4.94 -8.66
C ASP A 93 9.56 -3.50 -8.83
N ILE A 94 10.10 -2.60 -8.02
CA ILE A 94 9.75 -1.18 -8.09
C ILE A 94 10.24 -0.54 -9.37
N LEU A 95 11.47 -0.84 -9.77
CA LEU A 95 11.99 -0.38 -11.05
C LEU A 95 11.16 -0.91 -12.21
N SER A 96 10.65 -2.14 -12.12
CA SER A 96 9.76 -2.71 -13.13
C SER A 96 8.41 -1.98 -13.21
N ILE A 97 7.78 -1.66 -12.07
CA ILE A 97 6.50 -0.92 -12.06
C ILE A 97 6.70 0.48 -12.65
N VAL A 98 7.72 1.20 -12.19
CA VAL A 98 7.99 2.58 -12.64
C VAL A 98 8.33 2.60 -14.13
N SER A 99 9.12 1.64 -14.60
CA SER A 99 9.45 1.53 -16.04
C SER A 99 8.23 1.19 -16.87
N LYS A 100 7.32 0.34 -16.36
CA LYS A 100 6.06 0.01 -17.01
C LYS A 100 5.16 1.25 -17.10
N ASP A 101 4.96 1.97 -16.01
CA ASP A 101 4.17 3.22 -15.99
C ASP A 101 4.74 4.24 -16.99
N LYS A 102 6.06 4.44 -17.00
CA LYS A 102 6.71 5.35 -17.95
C LYS A 102 6.44 4.97 -19.42
N LYS A 103 6.44 3.68 -19.74
CA LYS A 103 6.13 3.20 -21.10
C LYS A 103 4.66 3.44 -21.46
N GLU A 104 3.75 3.07 -20.56
CA GLU A 104 2.30 3.28 -20.75
C GLU A 104 1.97 4.77 -20.94
N ARG A 105 2.66 5.67 -20.21
CA ARG A 105 2.56 7.12 -20.41
C ARG A 105 2.99 7.55 -21.81
N ALA A 106 4.18 7.14 -22.24
CA ALA A 106 4.70 7.52 -23.55
C ALA A 106 3.82 7.00 -24.69
N GLU A 107 3.25 5.80 -24.54
CA GLU A 107 2.30 5.23 -25.51
C GLU A 107 0.97 5.99 -25.54
N TYR A 108 0.45 6.39 -24.37
CA TYR A 108 -0.76 7.20 -24.29
C TYR A 108 -0.58 8.58 -24.92
N GLU A 109 0.50 9.29 -24.57
CA GLU A 109 0.82 10.62 -25.12
C GLU A 109 0.99 10.58 -26.64
N LYS A 110 1.60 9.50 -27.17
CA LYS A 110 1.69 9.29 -28.62
C LYS A 110 0.31 9.08 -29.27
N LYS A 111 -0.61 8.42 -28.56
CA LYS A 111 -1.96 8.12 -29.06
C LYS A 111 -2.91 9.31 -28.93
N TYR A 112 -2.72 10.14 -27.90
CA TYR A 112 -3.55 11.29 -27.56
C TYR A 112 -2.67 12.51 -27.25
N PRO A 113 -2.09 13.16 -28.28
CA PRO A 113 -1.21 14.31 -28.08
C PRO A 113 -1.93 15.46 -27.37
N GLY A 114 -1.34 15.98 -26.30
CA GLY A 114 -1.91 17.07 -25.49
C GLY A 114 -2.89 16.62 -24.41
N GLU A 115 -3.20 15.32 -24.31
CA GLU A 115 -3.94 14.76 -23.18
C GLU A 115 -2.98 14.11 -22.17
N THR A 116 -3.23 14.35 -20.88
CA THR A 116 -2.57 13.62 -19.80
C THR A 116 -3.40 12.40 -19.41
N ILE A 117 -2.74 11.30 -19.07
CA ILE A 117 -3.45 10.14 -18.48
C ILE A 117 -4.16 10.63 -17.23
N ASN A 118 -5.49 10.49 -17.20
CA ASN A 118 -6.26 10.86 -16.03
C ASN A 118 -5.93 9.91 -14.85
N ARG A 119 -5.15 10.43 -13.90
CA ARG A 119 -4.71 9.73 -12.69
C ARG A 119 -5.69 9.83 -11.53
N SER A 120 -6.86 10.44 -11.71
CA SER A 120 -7.94 10.44 -10.71
C SER A 120 -8.37 9.02 -10.31
N ARG A 121 -8.06 8.00 -11.11
CA ARG A 121 -8.23 6.58 -10.74
C ARG A 121 -7.37 6.17 -9.55
N TYR A 122 -6.24 6.84 -9.28
CA TYR A 122 -5.43 6.61 -8.08
C TYR A 122 -5.98 7.35 -6.85
N SER A 123 -6.83 8.36 -7.03
CA SER A 123 -7.40 9.17 -5.93
C SER A 123 -8.86 8.86 -5.59
N TYR A 124 -9.60 8.19 -6.49
CA TYR A 124 -11.04 7.91 -6.29
C TYR A 124 -11.45 6.46 -6.53
N SER A 125 -10.56 5.57 -6.98
CA SER A 125 -10.94 4.17 -7.20
C SER A 125 -10.54 3.30 -6.02
N ALA A 126 -11.55 2.69 -5.42
CA ALA A 126 -11.45 1.45 -4.67
C ALA A 126 -10.55 0.44 -5.41
N PHE A 127 -9.30 0.27 -4.97
CA PHE A 127 -8.42 -0.76 -5.52
C PHE A 127 -8.93 -2.13 -5.06
N PRO A 128 -9.31 -3.04 -5.98
CA PRO A 128 -9.62 -4.41 -5.61
C PRO A 128 -8.46 -5.03 -4.81
N GLU A 129 -8.77 -5.88 -3.83
CA GLU A 129 -7.76 -6.44 -2.91
C GLU A 129 -6.56 -7.07 -3.64
N ASP A 130 -6.80 -7.79 -4.73
CA ASP A 130 -5.75 -8.41 -5.56
C ASP A 130 -4.81 -7.38 -6.21
N ARG A 131 -5.37 -6.28 -6.71
CA ARG A 131 -4.61 -5.17 -7.27
C ARG A 131 -3.85 -4.40 -6.20
N ALA A 132 -4.46 -4.15 -5.04
CA ALA A 132 -3.80 -3.49 -3.91
C ALA A 132 -2.63 -4.32 -3.36
N LEU A 133 -2.75 -5.64 -3.41
CA LEU A 133 -1.69 -6.58 -3.03
C LEU A 133 -0.63 -6.80 -4.09
N SER A 134 -0.91 -6.50 -5.35
CA SER A 134 0.02 -6.82 -6.42
C SER A 134 1.31 -6.00 -6.34
N GLU A 135 2.44 -6.68 -6.49
CA GLU A 135 3.74 -6.08 -6.72
C GLU A 135 3.84 -5.35 -8.06
N LYS A 136 2.82 -5.45 -8.93
CA LYS A 136 2.78 -4.79 -10.25
C LYS A 136 1.92 -3.53 -10.26
N SER A 137 1.22 -3.23 -9.17
CA SER A 137 0.34 -2.06 -9.08
C SER A 137 1.09 -0.82 -8.61
N LEU A 138 0.68 0.34 -9.13
CA LEU A 138 1.17 1.64 -8.70
C LEU A 138 0.26 2.17 -7.57
N LEU A 139 0.46 1.69 -6.34
CA LEU A 139 -0.34 2.09 -5.18
C LEU A 139 0.40 3.18 -4.38
N PRO A 140 -0.19 4.37 -4.16
CA PRO A 140 0.42 5.44 -3.37
C PRO A 140 0.93 4.99 -2.00
N LEU A 141 0.16 4.13 -1.31
CA LEU A 141 0.51 3.58 0.00
C LEU A 141 1.91 2.92 0.06
N LYS A 142 2.44 2.43 -1.06
CA LYS A 142 3.78 1.83 -1.14
C LYS A 142 4.89 2.82 -0.77
N VAL A 143 4.68 4.12 -0.98
CA VAL A 143 5.65 5.16 -0.58
C VAL A 143 5.85 5.17 0.94
N ALA A 144 4.78 4.96 1.72
CA ALA A 144 4.89 4.85 3.17
C ALA A 144 5.71 3.63 3.60
N LEU A 145 5.52 2.49 2.94
CA LEU A 145 6.29 1.27 3.19
C LEU A 145 7.79 1.47 2.90
N PHE A 146 8.14 2.15 1.80
CA PHE A 146 9.54 2.38 1.45
C PHE A 146 10.23 3.37 2.38
N LEU A 147 9.56 4.45 2.76
CA LEU A 147 10.10 5.36 3.78
C LEU A 147 10.32 4.62 5.09
N ARG A 148 9.39 3.74 5.48
CA ARG A 148 9.57 2.91 6.68
C ARG A 148 10.76 1.97 6.58
N LEU A 149 11.03 1.43 5.40
CA LEU A 149 12.19 0.56 5.12
C LEU A 149 13.50 1.31 4.91
N HIS A 150 13.52 2.65 4.97
CA HIS A 150 14.66 3.51 4.60
C HIS A 150 15.10 3.39 3.12
N GLU A 151 14.19 2.94 2.26
CA GLU A 151 14.39 2.83 0.80
C GLU A 151 14.07 4.18 0.11
N VAL A 152 14.81 5.22 0.47
CA VAL A 152 14.53 6.62 0.10
C VAL A 152 14.48 6.83 -1.41
N GLU A 153 15.47 6.30 -2.13
CA GLU A 153 15.53 6.44 -3.60
C GLU A 153 14.28 5.83 -4.27
N LEU A 154 13.80 4.70 -3.76
CA LEU A 154 12.63 4.01 -4.29
C LEU A 154 11.34 4.78 -3.96
N ALA A 155 11.24 5.32 -2.73
CA ALA A 155 10.14 6.19 -2.33
C ALA A 155 10.04 7.43 -3.23
N GLU A 156 11.16 8.13 -3.44
CA GLU A 156 11.24 9.30 -4.31
C GLU A 156 10.91 8.98 -5.77
N THR A 157 11.42 7.85 -6.28
CA THR A 157 11.17 7.40 -7.64
C THR A 157 9.69 7.08 -7.86
N LEU A 158 9.08 6.32 -6.92
CA LEU A 158 7.67 6.00 -6.99
C LEU A 158 6.80 7.25 -6.88
N TRP A 159 7.08 8.14 -5.93
CA TRP A 159 6.32 9.38 -5.74
C TRP A 159 6.37 10.28 -6.98
N LYS A 160 7.54 10.43 -7.61
CA LYS A 160 7.67 11.15 -8.89
C LYS A 160 6.87 10.48 -10.00
N SER A 161 6.90 9.14 -10.05
CA SER A 161 6.15 8.40 -11.07
C SER A 161 4.64 8.54 -10.90
N LEU A 162 4.14 8.79 -9.68
CA LEU A 162 2.72 8.96 -9.38
C LEU A 162 2.16 10.24 -10.00
N ASP A 163 2.96 11.30 -10.20
CA ASP A 163 2.58 12.50 -10.96
C ASP A 163 1.19 13.05 -10.56
N LEU A 164 0.86 12.96 -9.26
CA LEU A 164 -0.46 13.28 -8.70
C LEU A 164 -0.61 14.75 -8.33
N PHE A 165 0.44 15.55 -8.50
CA PHE A 165 0.47 16.96 -8.14
C PHE A 165 0.74 17.76 -9.40
N ASP A 166 -0.33 18.28 -9.99
CA ASP A 166 -0.19 19.34 -10.99
C ASP A 166 0.35 20.59 -10.29
N THR A 167 1.17 21.37 -10.99
CA THR A 167 1.83 22.58 -10.49
C THR A 167 0.88 23.77 -10.28
N ASP A 168 -0.42 23.58 -10.53
CA ASP A 168 -1.40 24.64 -10.40
C ASP A 168 -1.93 24.74 -8.96
N GLU A 169 -1.50 25.79 -8.27
CA GLU A 169 -1.77 26.03 -6.85
C GLU A 169 -3.27 26.23 -6.52
N ASN A 170 -4.17 26.19 -7.51
CA ASN A 170 -5.56 26.62 -7.39
C ASN A 170 -6.61 25.50 -7.28
N GLU A 171 -6.28 24.21 -7.45
CA GLU A 171 -7.23 23.12 -7.16
C GLU A 171 -7.04 22.53 -5.75
N THR A 172 -8.06 22.72 -4.93
CA THR A 172 -8.08 22.47 -3.48
C THR A 172 -8.38 21.03 -3.06
N SER A 173 -8.58 20.10 -4.00
CA SER A 173 -8.93 18.71 -3.70
C SER A 173 -7.73 17.76 -3.54
N PHE A 174 -6.55 18.07 -4.11
CA PHE A 174 -5.41 17.14 -4.20
C PHE A 174 -4.24 17.44 -3.25
N LYS A 175 -4.42 18.29 -2.23
CA LYS A 175 -3.29 18.88 -1.48
C LYS A 175 -2.78 18.09 -0.26
N ASP A 176 -3.45 17.04 0.19
CA ASP A 176 -3.06 16.34 1.42
C ASP A 176 -2.55 14.89 1.17
N PRO A 177 -1.22 14.67 1.28
CA PRO A 177 -0.64 13.34 1.22
C PRO A 177 -1.22 12.37 2.25
N TYR A 178 -1.70 12.85 3.41
CA TYR A 178 -2.36 11.99 4.38
C TYR A 178 -3.64 11.39 3.81
N LEU A 179 -4.52 12.21 3.24
CA LEU A 179 -5.80 11.75 2.70
C LEU A 179 -5.62 10.72 1.59
N LEU A 180 -4.64 10.93 0.72
CA LEU A 180 -4.28 9.98 -0.34
C LEU A 180 -3.91 8.60 0.24
N LEU A 181 -3.01 8.55 1.23
CA LEU A 181 -2.50 7.29 1.78
C LEU A 181 -3.50 6.63 2.73
N ILE A 182 -4.20 7.40 3.55
CA ILE A 182 -5.17 6.85 4.51
C ILE A 182 -6.38 6.27 3.77
N GLN A 183 -6.79 6.85 2.64
CA GLN A 183 -7.88 6.29 1.84
C GLN A 183 -7.55 4.89 1.32
N ASP A 184 -6.34 4.66 0.82
CA ASP A 184 -5.87 3.32 0.41
C ASP A 184 -5.93 2.33 1.58
N LEU A 185 -5.46 2.74 2.75
CA LEU A 185 -5.42 1.91 3.94
C LEU A 185 -6.82 1.58 4.48
N VAL A 186 -7.69 2.59 4.58
CA VAL A 186 -9.09 2.44 5.00
C VAL A 186 -9.82 1.50 4.04
N TRP A 187 -9.66 1.69 2.74
CA TRP A 187 -10.28 0.85 1.73
C TRP A 187 -9.82 -0.61 1.86
N ALA A 188 -8.51 -0.84 1.98
CA ALA A 188 -7.95 -2.17 2.16
C ALA A 188 -8.52 -2.86 3.42
N HIS A 189 -8.65 -2.13 4.53
CA HIS A 189 -9.28 -2.64 5.74
C HIS A 189 -10.77 -2.98 5.53
N PHE A 190 -11.52 -2.08 4.88
CA PHE A 190 -12.94 -2.27 4.61
C PHE A 190 -13.20 -3.50 3.73
N ASP A 191 -12.55 -3.57 2.57
CA ASP A 191 -12.75 -4.65 1.59
C ASP A 191 -12.44 -6.01 2.24
N ARG A 192 -11.33 -6.08 2.97
CA ARG A 192 -10.91 -7.29 3.68
C ARG A 192 -11.86 -7.68 4.80
N ALA A 193 -12.38 -6.72 5.57
CA ALA A 193 -13.31 -6.98 6.66
C ALA A 193 -14.64 -7.56 6.15
N VAL A 194 -15.19 -6.94 5.10
CA VAL A 194 -16.44 -7.41 4.47
C VAL A 194 -16.23 -8.78 3.84
N CYS A 195 -15.15 -8.99 3.09
CA CYS A 195 -14.86 -10.27 2.48
C CYS A 195 -14.63 -11.39 3.50
N ALA A 196 -13.99 -11.10 4.63
CA ALA A 196 -13.85 -12.06 5.72
C ALA A 196 -15.20 -12.42 6.34
N HIS A 197 -16.08 -11.44 6.56
CA HIS A 197 -17.44 -11.68 7.03
C HIS A 197 -18.24 -12.55 6.05
N MET A 198 -18.20 -12.24 4.75
CA MET A 198 -18.87 -13.03 3.70
C MET A 198 -18.42 -14.50 3.66
N ARG A 199 -17.16 -14.79 4.04
CA ARG A 199 -16.62 -16.16 4.11
C ARG A 199 -16.89 -16.86 5.45
N GLY A 200 -17.43 -16.16 6.45
CA GLY A 200 -17.56 -16.68 7.81
C GLY A 200 -16.23 -16.77 8.56
N ASP A 201 -15.20 -16.02 8.15
CA ASP A 201 -13.93 -15.93 8.90
C ASP A 201 -14.20 -15.24 10.26
N THR A 202 -13.65 -15.77 11.36
CA THR A 202 -13.85 -15.21 12.71
C THR A 202 -13.11 -13.88 12.92
N VAL A 203 -13.68 -12.97 13.73
CA VAL A 203 -13.15 -11.61 14.00
C VAL A 203 -11.71 -11.61 14.54
N SER A 204 -11.26 -12.66 15.22
CA SER A 204 -9.87 -12.82 15.71
C SER A 204 -8.83 -12.87 14.59
N ARG A 205 -9.26 -13.17 13.36
CA ARG A 205 -8.44 -13.18 12.15
C ARG A 205 -8.41 -11.85 11.42
N LEU A 206 -8.98 -10.78 11.96
CA LEU A 206 -9.02 -9.46 11.32
C LEU A 206 -8.20 -8.43 12.09
N GLN A 207 -7.36 -7.67 11.38
CA GLN A 207 -6.63 -6.50 11.91
C GLN A 207 -7.56 -5.30 12.23
N VAL A 208 -8.86 -5.43 11.94
CA VAL A 208 -9.88 -4.38 12.05
C VAL A 208 -10.01 -3.82 13.48
N ARG A 209 -9.74 -4.64 14.51
CA ARG A 209 -9.88 -4.21 15.90
C ARG A 209 -8.90 -3.10 16.28
N VAL A 210 -7.68 -3.09 15.73
CA VAL A 210 -6.68 -2.03 15.98
C VAL A 210 -7.06 -0.76 15.25
N PHE A 211 -7.49 -0.87 14.00
CA PHE A 211 -7.94 0.26 13.18
C PHE A 211 -9.11 1.02 13.84
N CYS A 212 -10.19 0.31 14.22
CA CYS A 212 -11.36 0.94 14.85
C CYS A 212 -11.07 1.55 16.23
N LEU A 213 -10.17 0.95 17.02
CA LEU A 213 -9.80 1.48 18.35
C LEU A 213 -8.94 2.75 18.24
N ASN A 214 -8.03 2.81 17.26
CA ASN A 214 -7.15 3.96 17.08
C ASN A 214 -7.88 5.14 16.40
N PHE A 215 -8.85 4.87 15.52
CA PHE A 215 -9.71 5.92 14.97
C PHE A 215 -10.54 6.63 16.04
N ARG A 216 -10.98 5.89 17.08
CA ARG A 216 -11.80 6.44 18.17
C ARG A 216 -11.02 7.41 19.09
N LYS A 217 -9.69 7.25 19.20
CA LYS A 217 -8.83 8.13 20.03
C LYS A 217 -8.56 9.50 19.39
N GLN A 218 -8.84 9.69 18.11
CA GLN A 218 -8.60 10.96 17.41
C GLN A 218 -9.80 11.92 17.48
N TRP A 219 -10.92 11.50 18.09
CA TRP A 219 -12.18 12.26 18.20
C TRP A 219 -12.71 12.37 19.65
N THR A 220 -11.83 12.22 20.63
CA THR A 220 -12.08 12.46 22.08
C THR A 220 -10.94 13.26 22.65
#